data_AF-A0A016UGA1-F1
#
_entry.id   AF-A0A016UGA1-F1
#
_cell.length_a   1.000
_cell.length_b   1.000
_cell.length_c   1.000
_cell.angle_alpha   90.00
_cell.angle_beta   90.00
_cell.angle_gamma   90.00
#
_symmetry.space_group_name_H-M   'P 1'
#
loop_
_entity.id
_entity.type
_entity.pdbx_description
1 polymer ?
#
loop_
_entity_poly.entity_id
_entity_poly.type
_entity_poly.pdbx_seq_one_letter_code
_entity_poly.pdbx_strand_id
1 'polypeptide(L)'
;MNSTEVVASHNGEDYNQLTSAQLISAIMARNSDPIINDMLLALSEKVKVECLSMIETEKRGRSIVLAGLEEAPVDVGPSMRMKDSETKVEGVLSALQIECRPSELYRMGKLIVIVQD
;
A
#
# COMPACT_ATOMS: atom_id res chain seq x y z
N MET A 1 -5.56 17.97 58.52
CA MET A 1 -5.42 16.60 58.00
C MET A 1 -5.38 16.70 56.49
N ASN A 2 -4.38 16.05 55.93
CA ASN A 2 -3.87 16.19 54.57
C ASN A 2 -4.84 15.57 53.54
N SER A 3 -5.01 16.22 52.40
CA SER A 3 -5.33 15.54 51.14
C SER A 3 -4.67 16.35 50.04
N THR A 4 -3.36 16.10 49.90
CA THR A 4 -2.54 16.59 48.80
C THR A 4 -3.13 16.04 47.51
N GLU A 5 -3.66 16.91 46.66
CA GLU A 5 -3.84 16.59 45.24
C GLU A 5 -2.46 16.29 44.68
N VAL A 6 -2.15 15.01 44.54
CA VAL A 6 -1.06 14.54 43.68
C VAL A 6 -1.49 14.81 42.24
N VAL A 7 -1.23 16.04 41.79
CA VAL A 7 -1.20 16.37 40.37
C VAL A 7 -0.01 15.60 39.82
N ALA A 8 -0.28 14.42 39.26
CA ALA A 8 0.72 13.64 38.56
C ALA A 8 1.23 14.50 37.39
N SER A 9 2.46 14.99 37.53
CA SER A 9 3.18 15.70 36.49
C SER A 9 3.20 14.82 35.23
N HIS A 10 2.43 15.22 34.24
CA HIS A 10 2.52 14.65 32.90
C HIS A 10 3.87 15.10 32.35
N ASN A 11 4.90 14.25 32.45
CA ASN A 11 6.12 14.44 31.67
C ASN A 11 5.67 14.46 30.21
N GLY A 12 5.65 15.66 29.64
CA GLY A 12 5.11 15.91 28.31
C GLY A 12 6.02 15.31 27.24
N GLU A 13 5.90 14.00 27.03
CA GLU A 13 6.26 13.41 25.75
C GLU A 13 5.34 14.06 24.72
N ASP A 14 5.92 14.77 23.75
CA ASP A 14 5.15 15.32 22.64
C ASP A 14 4.69 14.17 21.74
N TYR A 15 3.54 13.59 22.08
CA TYR A 15 2.97 12.43 21.42
C TYR A 15 2.67 12.66 19.94
N ASN A 16 2.63 13.92 19.48
CA ASN A 16 2.48 14.26 18.06
C ASN A 16 3.72 13.90 17.22
N GLN A 17 4.88 13.70 17.86
CA GLN A 17 6.10 13.28 17.17
C GLN A 17 6.17 11.77 16.95
N LEU A 18 5.27 11.00 17.58
CA LEU A 18 5.21 9.56 17.42
C LEU A 18 4.42 9.19 16.15
N THR A 19 4.92 8.18 15.45
CA THR A 19 4.12 7.50 14.42
C THR A 19 2.92 6.81 15.05
N SER A 20 1.88 6.53 14.25
CA SER A 20 0.68 5.81 14.73
C SER A 20 1.04 4.48 15.40
N ALA A 21 2.01 3.72 14.87
CA ALA A 21 2.47 2.47 15.45
C ALA A 21 3.15 2.65 16.82
N GLN A 22 3.99 3.68 16.96
CA GLN A 22 4.65 4.01 18.23
C GLN A 22 3.63 4.48 19.27
N LEU A 23 2.67 5.32 18.87
CA LEU A 23 1.62 5.82 19.75
C LEU A 23 0.72 4.67 20.24
N ILE A 24 0.26 3.79 19.34
CA ILE A 24 -0.53 2.61 19.72
C ILE A 24 0.25 1.73 20.69
N SER A 25 1.52 1.43 20.40
CA SER A 25 2.38 0.62 21.28
C SER A 25 2.57 1.28 22.65
N ALA A 26 2.75 2.60 22.70
CA ALA A 26 2.89 3.36 23.92
C ALA A 26 1.62 3.32 24.78
N ILE A 27 0.43 3.39 24.15
CA ILE A 27 -0.86 3.27 24.83
C ILE A 27 -1.05 1.83 25.34
N MET A 28 -0.80 0.82 24.52
CA MET A 28 -0.91 -0.60 24.92
C MET A 28 -0.03 -0.92 26.13
N ALA A 29 1.21 -0.44 26.16
CA ALA A 29 2.14 -0.66 27.27
C ALA A 29 1.69 -0.03 28.61
N ARG A 30 0.87 1.02 28.55
CA ARG A 30 0.36 1.75 29.73
C ARG A 30 -1.05 1.31 30.11
N ASN A 31 -1.76 0.64 29.21
CA ASN A 31 -3.14 0.25 29.39
C ASN A 31 -3.26 -1.09 30.13
N SER A 32 -4.14 -1.14 31.15
CA SER A 32 -4.44 -2.37 31.91
C SER A 32 -5.78 -3.00 31.54
N ASP A 33 -6.61 -2.32 30.74
CA ASP A 33 -7.92 -2.82 30.33
C ASP A 33 -7.79 -3.77 29.12
N PRO A 34 -8.18 -5.05 29.25
CA PRO A 34 -8.05 -6.02 28.17
C PRO A 34 -8.91 -5.68 26.94
N ILE A 35 -10.08 -5.06 27.12
CA ILE A 35 -10.97 -4.68 26.02
C ILE A 35 -10.36 -3.53 25.22
N ILE A 36 -9.78 -2.54 25.91
CA ILE A 36 -9.04 -1.46 25.23
C ILE A 36 -7.84 -2.03 24.46
N ASN A 37 -7.14 -3.02 25.03
CA ASN A 37 -6.00 -3.65 24.36
C ASN A 37 -6.41 -4.37 23.07
N ASP A 38 -7.54 -5.11 23.09
CA ASP A 38 -8.09 -5.75 21.90
C ASP A 38 -8.50 -4.73 20.83
N MET A 39 -9.11 -3.61 21.23
CA MET A 39 -9.43 -2.51 20.31
C MET A 39 -8.18 -1.88 19.69
N LEU A 40 -7.10 -1.72 20.45
CA LEU A 40 -5.83 -1.17 19.96
C LEU A 40 -5.13 -2.13 18.99
N LEU A 41 -5.21 -3.43 19.22
CA LEU A 41 -4.73 -4.45 18.28
C LEU A 41 -5.51 -4.37 16.95
N ALA A 42 -6.85 -4.29 17.02
CA ALA A 42 -7.68 -4.13 15.84
C ALA A 42 -7.39 -2.81 15.09
N LEU A 43 -7.18 -1.71 15.81
CA LEU A 43 -6.82 -0.41 15.23
C LEU A 43 -5.46 -0.47 14.52
N SER A 44 -4.45 -1.11 15.13
CA SER A 44 -3.12 -1.27 14.56
C SER A 44 -3.18 -1.96 13.18
N GLU A 45 -4.00 -3.01 13.07
CA GLU A 45 -4.18 -3.72 11.81
C GLU A 45 -4.98 -2.89 10.79
N LYS A 46 -6.08 -2.26 11.23
CA LYS A 46 -6.90 -1.41 10.37
C LYS A 46 -6.10 -0.27 9.74
N VAL A 47 -5.29 0.44 10.52
CA VAL A 47 -4.46 1.55 10.00
C VAL A 47 -3.54 1.07 8.89
N LYS A 48 -2.90 -0.10 9.05
CA LYS A 48 -2.04 -0.67 8.01
C LYS A 48 -2.81 -1.00 6.75
N VAL A 49 -3.94 -1.69 6.88
CA VAL A 49 -4.79 -2.11 5.76
C VAL A 49 -5.32 -0.89 5.00
N GLU A 50 -5.81 0.13 5.71
CA GLU A 50 -6.32 1.36 5.12
C GLU A 50 -5.22 2.11 4.36
N CYS A 51 -4.03 2.26 4.95
CA CYS A 51 -2.89 2.88 4.26
C CYS A 51 -2.50 2.11 2.99
N LEU A 52 -2.42 0.78 3.04
CA LEU A 52 -2.11 -0.04 1.86
C LEU A 52 -3.19 0.08 0.78
N SER A 53 -4.46 0.06 1.18
CA SER A 53 -5.60 0.23 0.26
C SER A 53 -5.60 1.61 -0.41
N MET A 54 -5.22 2.67 0.33
CA MET A 54 -5.09 4.02 -0.24
C MET A 54 -3.98 4.07 -1.30
N ILE A 55 -2.83 3.48 -1.01
CA ILE A 55 -1.71 3.39 -1.97
C ILE A 55 -2.13 2.61 -3.22
N GLU A 56 -2.79 1.46 -3.05
CA GLU A 56 -3.25 0.66 -4.19
C GLU A 56 -4.31 1.39 -5.02
N THR A 57 -5.25 2.07 -4.37
CA THR A 57 -6.29 2.85 -5.05
C THR A 57 -5.68 3.98 -5.86
N GLU A 58 -4.68 4.66 -5.31
CA GLU A 58 -3.93 5.73 -5.97
C GLU A 58 -3.14 5.21 -7.18
N LYS A 59 -2.40 4.11 -7.02
CA LYS A 59 -1.68 3.45 -8.12
C LYS A 59 -2.61 3.03 -9.24
N ARG A 60 -3.74 2.40 -8.89
CA ARG A 60 -4.75 1.95 -9.86
C ARG A 60 -5.40 3.12 -10.58
N GLY A 61 -5.66 4.23 -9.88
CA GLY A 61 -6.22 5.45 -10.48
C GLY A 61 -5.32 6.09 -11.54
N ARG A 62 -4.00 5.85 -11.46
CA ARG A 62 -2.99 6.30 -12.45
C ARG A 62 -2.54 5.19 -13.41
N SER A 63 -3.15 4.02 -13.35
CA SER A 63 -2.79 2.88 -14.21
C SER A 63 -3.54 2.94 -15.53
N ILE A 64 -2.87 2.52 -16.61
CA ILE A 64 -3.46 2.37 -17.94
C ILE A 64 -3.36 0.91 -18.39
N VAL A 65 -4.33 0.44 -19.16
CA VAL A 65 -4.32 -0.89 -19.76
C VAL A 65 -3.96 -0.76 -21.23
N LEU A 66 -2.86 -1.40 -21.63
CA LEU A 66 -2.46 -1.52 -23.03
C LEU A 66 -2.86 -2.92 -23.53
N ALA A 67 -3.70 -2.96 -24.56
CA ALA A 67 -4.17 -4.19 -25.18
C ALA A 67 -3.69 -4.26 -26.65
N GLY A 68 -3.61 -5.48 -27.19
CA GLY A 68 -3.20 -5.70 -28.58
C GLY A 68 -1.69 -5.69 -28.82
N LEU A 69 -0.87 -5.66 -27.77
CA LEU A 69 0.56 -5.91 -27.88
C LEU A 69 0.81 -7.41 -28.04
N GLU A 70 1.64 -7.77 -29.02
CA GLU A 70 2.07 -9.16 -29.19
C GLU A 70 2.87 -9.61 -27.96
N GLU A 71 2.58 -10.81 -27.46
CA GLU A 71 3.31 -11.40 -26.35
C GLU A 71 4.69 -11.91 -26.81
N ALA A 72 5.65 -11.90 -25.89
CA ALA A 72 6.92 -12.55 -26.12
C ALA A 72 6.73 -14.07 -26.38
N PRO A 73 7.61 -14.71 -27.16
CA PRO A 73 7.59 -16.15 -27.37
C PRO A 73 7.58 -16.95 -26.05
N VAL A 74 6.97 -18.13 -26.05
CA VAL A 74 6.78 -18.93 -24.82
C VAL A 74 8.11 -19.52 -24.31
N ASP A 75 9.08 -19.70 -25.20
CA ASP A 75 10.39 -20.30 -24.98
C ASP A 75 11.44 -19.32 -24.40
N VAL A 76 11.17 -18.01 -24.41
CA VAL A 76 12.07 -17.04 -23.79
C VAL A 76 11.89 -16.96 -22.28
N GLY A 77 13.02 -16.84 -21.57
CA GLY A 77 13.04 -16.78 -20.11
C GLY A 77 12.29 -15.57 -19.52
N PRO A 78 11.84 -15.63 -18.25
CA PRO A 78 11.04 -14.57 -17.63
C PRO A 78 11.63 -13.16 -17.73
N SER A 79 12.94 -13.01 -17.54
CA SER A 79 13.63 -11.72 -17.65
C SER A 79 13.55 -11.13 -19.07
N MET A 80 13.74 -11.97 -20.10
CA MET A 80 13.64 -11.54 -21.49
C MET A 80 12.21 -11.19 -21.88
N ARG A 81 11.22 -11.93 -21.39
CA ARG A 81 9.79 -11.59 -21.60
C ARG A 81 9.41 -10.26 -20.98
N MET A 82 9.93 -9.97 -19.79
CA MET A 82 9.71 -8.68 -19.14
C MET A 82 10.33 -7.54 -19.96
N LYS A 83 11.59 -7.69 -20.37
CA LYS A 83 12.28 -6.69 -21.19
C LYS A 83 11.59 -6.43 -22.53
N ASP A 84 11.08 -7.48 -23.19
CA ASP A 84 10.29 -7.36 -24.41
C ASP A 84 9.00 -6.55 -24.17
N SER A 85 8.29 -6.85 -23.08
CA SER A 85 7.08 -6.09 -22.69
C SER A 85 7.39 -4.62 -22.42
N GLU A 86 8.45 -4.32 -21.65
CA GLU A 86 8.91 -2.95 -21.39
C GLU A 86 9.23 -2.21 -22.68
N THR A 87 9.99 -2.84 -23.59
CA THR A 87 10.38 -2.25 -24.87
C THR A 87 9.15 -1.91 -25.73
N LYS A 88 8.14 -2.79 -25.76
CA LYS A 88 6.88 -2.56 -26.48
C LYS A 88 6.08 -1.42 -25.86
N VAL A 89 5.99 -1.35 -24.53
CA VAL A 89 5.32 -0.25 -23.84
C VAL A 89 6.04 1.07 -24.09
N GLU A 90 7.37 1.11 -24.05
CA GLU A 90 8.17 2.29 -24.42
C GLU A 90 7.88 2.73 -25.86
N GLY A 91 7.75 1.78 -26.79
CA GLY A 91 7.34 2.06 -28.17
C GLY A 91 5.97 2.75 -28.27
N VAL A 92 4.98 2.27 -27.50
CA VAL A 92 3.65 2.90 -27.44
C VAL A 92 3.73 4.32 -26.87
N LEU A 93 4.42 4.50 -25.74
CA LEU A 93 4.57 5.82 -25.12
C LEU A 93 5.29 6.81 -26.06
N SER A 94 6.32 6.34 -26.77
CA SER A 94 7.04 7.13 -27.77
C SER A 94 6.14 7.52 -28.94
N ALA A 95 5.33 6.60 -29.46
CA ALA A 95 4.39 6.88 -30.54
C ALA A 95 3.34 7.92 -30.13
N LEU A 96 2.92 7.89 -28.86
CA LEU A 96 2.00 8.87 -28.28
C LEU A 96 2.68 10.17 -27.81
N GLN A 97 4.00 10.30 -27.96
CA GLN A 97 4.80 11.44 -27.49
C GLN A 97 4.63 11.71 -25.99
N ILE A 98 4.53 10.65 -25.18
CA ILE A 98 4.38 10.73 -23.73
C ILE A 98 5.76 10.62 -23.08
N GLU A 99 6.19 11.68 -22.41
CA GLU A 99 7.45 11.73 -21.66
C GLU A 99 7.25 11.20 -20.23
N CYS A 100 7.12 9.88 -20.07
CA CYS A 100 7.06 9.26 -18.75
C CYS A 100 7.71 7.89 -18.71
N ARG A 101 7.96 7.40 -17.49
CA ARG A 101 8.33 6.01 -17.23
C ARG A 101 7.31 5.38 -16.28
N PRO A 102 6.66 4.26 -16.64
CA PRO A 102 5.79 3.55 -15.73
C PRO A 102 6.55 3.14 -14.46
N SER A 103 5.96 3.36 -13.29
CA SER A 103 6.55 2.93 -12.01
C SER A 103 6.50 1.41 -11.84
N GLU A 104 5.46 0.78 -12.40
CA GLU A 104 5.22 -0.66 -12.35
C GLU A 104 4.63 -1.09 -13.70
N LEU A 105 5.02 -2.28 -14.16
CA LEU A 105 4.51 -2.89 -15.38
C LEU A 105 4.10 -4.33 -15.06
N TYR A 106 2.83 -4.63 -15.34
CA TYR A 106 2.26 -5.95 -15.12
C TYR A 106 1.62 -6.46 -16.39
N ARG A 107 1.88 -7.72 -16.69
CA ARG A 107 1.08 -8.45 -17.68
C ARG A 107 -0.21 -8.90 -16.99
N MET A 108 -1.33 -8.35 -17.43
CA MET A 108 -2.64 -8.94 -17.15
C MET A 108 -2.64 -10.30 -17.84
N GLY A 109 -2.56 -11.39 -17.07
CA GLY A 109 -2.53 -12.74 -17.61
C GLY A 109 -3.72 -13.03 -18.53
N LYS A 110 -3.84 -14.27 -19.02
CA LYS A 110 -4.90 -14.63 -19.97
C LYS A 110 -6.29 -14.23 -19.44
N LEU A 111 -6.92 -13.24 -20.07
CA LEU A 111 -8.29 -12.85 -19.77
C LEU A 111 -9.19 -14.05 -20.03
N ILE A 112 -9.74 -14.64 -18.97
CA ILE A 112 -10.80 -15.64 -19.08
C ILE A 112 -12.09 -14.85 -19.31
N VAL A 113 -12.50 -14.72 -20.56
CA VAL A 113 -13.84 -14.21 -20.88
C VAL A 113 -14.82 -15.30 -20.47
N ILE A 114 -15.52 -15.09 -19.35
CA ILE A 114 -16.68 -15.91 -18.99
C ILE A 114 -17.84 -15.41 -19.85
N VAL A 115 -18.18 -16.17 -20.88
CA VAL A 115 -19.44 -15.98 -21.61
C VAL A 115 -20.55 -16.48 -20.68
N GLN A 116 -21.38 -15.58 -20.16
CA GLN A 116 -22.67 -15.96 -19.59
C GLN A 116 -23.65 -16.11 -20.74
N ASP A 117 -24.08 -17.35 -21.00
CA ASP A 117 -25.26 -17.67 -21.82
C ASP A 117 -26.55 -17.20 -21.15
#